data_AF-A0A1S2Z2Y4-F1
#
_entry.id   AF-A0A1S2Z2Y4-F1
#
_cell.length_a   1.000
_cell.length_b   1.000
_cell.length_c   1.000
_cell.angle_alpha   90.00
_cell.angle_beta   90.00
_cell.angle_gamma   90.00
#
_symmetry.space_group_name_H-M   'P 1'
#
loop_
_entity.id
_entity.type
_entity.pdbx_description
1 polymer ?
#
loop_
_entity_poly.entity_id
_entity_poly.type
_entity_poly.pdbx_seq_one_letter_code
_entity_poly.pdbx_strand_id
1 'polypeptide(L)'
;MFMKSLSRSTVVLVLPIILIVGALVYARFLDTPEVFSAGSSMEQILTTKSYEIPKIPLNQTEIPLNCSGYNLTGTCPTNNAKISWNNQDHSSNSTCPDYFRWIHEDLRPWAHTGITKETIEKAKTTSNFKLIILKGKAYLETYEKSFQTRDVFTLWGILQLLRKYPGMLPDLELMFDCVDWPVVSIGQYNGVDPPPLFRYCGNDATLDIVFPDWSFWGWPEVNVKPWGILLGELKEGNKKISWMNREPYAYWKGNPTVAETRQDLMKCNLSEKQDWNARLYAQDWGRESQEGYKKSDLASQCTHKYKVYIEGSAWSVSEKYILACDSPTLLVKPHYYDFFTRGLIPVHHYWPIKEDDKCRSIKFAVDWGNSHKEKAHNIGKAASNFIQEELKMDYVYDYMFHLLNSYAKLFRYKPSISDKAVELCVESMVCKAQGLEKKFMMESLVKAPSNTNPCTMPPPYDPPSLHAQISKKKSSIERVEFWEKSYWEKQNMKT
;
A
#
# COMPACT_ATOMS: atom_id res chain seq x y z
N MET A 1 -57.71 -25.16 13.28
CA MET A 1 -57.82 -24.03 14.22
C MET A 1 -58.77 -23.02 13.60
N PHE A 2 -59.92 -22.78 14.23
CA PHE A 2 -61.04 -21.98 13.68
C PHE A 2 -60.63 -20.53 13.34
N MET A 3 -60.70 -20.14 12.06
CA MET A 3 -60.77 -18.72 11.69
C MET A 3 -62.23 -18.29 11.76
N LYS A 4 -62.60 -17.59 12.84
CA LYS A 4 -63.89 -16.90 12.94
C LYS A 4 -63.90 -15.75 11.93
N SER A 5 -64.91 -15.71 11.06
CA SER A 5 -65.13 -14.59 10.14
C SER A 5 -65.41 -13.32 10.95
N LEU A 6 -64.65 -12.25 10.71
CA LEU A 6 -64.93 -10.94 11.28
C LEU A 6 -66.30 -10.45 10.78
N SER A 7 -67.15 -9.97 11.69
CA SER A 7 -68.48 -9.45 11.31
C SER A 7 -68.32 -8.20 10.43
N ARG A 8 -69.23 -8.04 9.46
CA ARG A 8 -69.27 -6.91 8.52
C ARG A 8 -69.23 -5.54 9.22
N SER A 9 -69.66 -5.43 10.48
CA SER A 9 -69.63 -4.17 11.23
C SER A 9 -68.24 -3.77 11.72
N THR A 10 -67.30 -4.71 11.91
CA THR A 10 -65.93 -4.39 12.34
C THR A 10 -65.07 -3.89 11.18
N VAL A 11 -65.34 -4.35 9.96
CA VAL A 11 -64.64 -3.89 8.74
C VAL A 11 -64.99 -2.45 8.38
N VAL A 12 -66.23 -2.01 8.69
CA VAL A 12 -66.71 -0.65 8.39
C VAL A 12 -66.09 0.42 9.31
N LEU A 13 -65.62 0.06 10.50
CA LEU A 13 -64.97 1.00 11.43
C LEU A 13 -63.44 1.06 11.28
N VAL A 14 -62.80 -0.02 10.84
CA VAL A 14 -61.32 -0.09 10.75
C VAL A 14 -60.79 0.58 9.47
N LEU A 15 -61.52 0.48 8.34
CA LEU A 15 -61.12 1.10 7.08
C LEU A 15 -60.99 2.64 7.12
N PRO A 16 -61.94 3.41 7.69
CA PRO A 16 -61.81 4.87 7.75
C PRO A 16 -60.68 5.33 8.67
N ILE A 17 -60.38 4.58 9.75
CA ILE A 17 -59.27 4.92 10.66
C ILE A 17 -57.91 4.74 9.96
N ILE A 18 -57.74 3.67 9.18
CA ILE A 18 -56.50 3.44 8.40
C ILE A 18 -56.33 4.51 7.31
N LEU A 19 -57.42 4.94 6.67
CA LEU A 19 -57.38 6.02 5.67
C LEU A 19 -57.06 7.39 6.29
N ILE A 20 -57.58 7.69 7.49
CA ILE A 20 -57.26 8.93 8.21
C ILE A 20 -55.81 8.95 8.68
N VAL A 21 -55.30 7.84 9.22
CA VAL A 21 -53.88 7.73 9.61
C VAL A 21 -52.96 7.81 8.39
N GLY A 22 -53.34 7.18 7.27
CA GLY A 22 -52.61 7.30 5.99
C GLY A 22 -52.58 8.74 5.45
N ALA A 23 -53.71 9.46 5.51
CA ALA A 23 -53.79 10.86 5.08
C ALA A 23 -52.97 11.80 5.98
N LEU A 24 -52.94 11.57 7.30
CA LEU A 24 -52.14 12.36 8.24
C LEU A 24 -50.63 12.12 8.09
N VAL A 25 -50.22 10.90 7.74
CA VAL A 25 -48.80 10.59 7.43
C VAL A 25 -48.40 11.19 6.09
N TYR A 26 -49.29 11.17 5.08
CA TYR A 26 -49.03 11.80 3.78
C TYR A 26 -48.95 13.33 3.86
N ALA A 27 -49.83 13.97 4.65
CA ALA A 27 -49.79 15.42 4.85
C ALA A 27 -48.51 15.90 5.55
N ARG A 28 -47.90 15.08 6.42
CA ARG A 28 -46.60 15.40 7.05
C ARG A 28 -45.39 15.23 6.12
N PHE A 29 -45.56 14.58 4.97
CA PHE A 29 -44.49 14.43 3.97
C PHE A 29 -44.53 15.50 2.87
N LEU A 30 -45.55 16.36 2.84
CA LEU A 30 -45.68 17.45 1.87
C LEU A 30 -45.19 18.81 2.37
N ASP A 31 -44.81 18.94 3.65
CA ASP A 31 -44.15 20.13 4.18
C ASP A 31 -42.63 20.04 4.00
N THR A 32 -42.17 20.21 2.76
CA THR A 32 -40.81 20.67 2.46
C THR A 32 -40.92 21.98 1.69
N PRO A 33 -40.27 23.08 2.12
CA PRO A 33 -40.39 24.34 1.42
C PRO A 33 -39.66 24.26 0.07
N GLU A 34 -40.42 24.45 -1.01
CA GLU A 34 -39.88 24.82 -2.32
C GLU A 34 -39.19 26.18 -2.22
N VAL A 35 -37.92 26.24 -2.57
CA VAL A 35 -37.26 27.47 -3.03
C VAL A 35 -36.83 27.22 -4.46
N PHE A 36 -37.67 27.65 -5.39
CA PHE A 36 -37.29 27.85 -6.78
C PHE A 36 -36.53 29.17 -6.92
N SER A 37 -35.37 29.15 -7.56
CA SER A 37 -34.78 30.32 -8.22
C SER A 37 -34.01 29.89 -9.47
N ALA A 38 -34.48 30.47 -10.57
CA ALA A 38 -33.94 30.66 -11.92
C ALA A 38 -32.49 30.26 -12.23
N GLY A 39 -32.33 29.73 -13.44
CA GLY A 39 -31.06 29.28 -14.00
C GLY A 39 -30.00 30.37 -14.17
N SER A 40 -28.76 29.90 -14.05
CA SER A 40 -27.57 30.48 -14.67
C SER A 40 -26.61 29.32 -14.91
N SER A 41 -26.17 29.16 -16.16
CA SER A 41 -25.08 28.27 -16.54
C SER A 41 -23.80 28.72 -15.85
N MET A 42 -23.40 28.03 -14.79
CA MET A 42 -22.05 28.11 -14.23
C MET A 42 -21.36 26.76 -14.44
N GLU A 43 -20.31 26.77 -15.26
CA GLU A 43 -19.26 25.76 -15.20
C GLU A 43 -18.83 25.61 -13.74
N GLN A 44 -19.13 24.46 -13.14
CA GLN A 44 -18.54 24.10 -11.85
C GLN A 44 -17.06 23.82 -12.08
N ILE A 45 -16.24 24.84 -11.85
CA ILE A 45 -14.82 24.67 -11.57
C ILE A 45 -14.74 23.81 -10.30
N LEU A 46 -14.46 22.51 -10.49
CA LEU A 46 -14.12 21.59 -9.41
C LEU A 46 -12.88 22.14 -8.71
N THR A 47 -13.08 22.83 -7.58
CA THR A 47 -12.00 23.10 -6.64
C THR A 47 -11.71 21.80 -5.90
N THR A 48 -10.70 21.07 -6.36
CA THR A 48 -10.08 19.99 -5.59
C THR A 48 -9.57 20.57 -4.27
N LYS A 49 -10.35 20.41 -3.18
CA LYS A 49 -9.80 20.55 -1.84
C LYS A 49 -8.70 19.51 -1.68
N SER A 50 -7.45 19.95 -1.56
CA SER A 50 -6.33 19.09 -1.20
C SER A 50 -6.61 18.45 0.15
N TYR A 51 -6.47 17.13 0.25
CA TYR A 51 -6.53 16.44 1.53
C TYR A 51 -5.36 16.93 2.40
N GLU A 52 -5.68 17.61 3.51
CA GLU A 52 -4.67 18.06 4.48
C GLU A 52 -4.38 16.94 5.48
N ILE A 53 -3.09 16.70 5.73
CA ILE A 53 -2.62 15.76 6.76
C ILE A 53 -3.19 16.22 8.12
N PRO A 54 -3.66 15.30 8.99
CA PRO A 54 -4.19 15.64 10.31
C PRO A 54 -3.24 16.58 11.09
N LYS A 55 -3.81 17.63 11.68
CA LYS A 55 -3.06 18.61 12.47
C LYS A 55 -2.44 17.92 13.70
N ILE A 56 -1.23 18.36 14.04
CA ILE A 56 -0.49 17.90 15.22
C ILE A 56 -1.36 18.13 16.47
N PRO A 57 -1.46 17.14 17.39
CA PRO A 57 -2.13 17.34 18.67
C PRO A 57 -1.52 18.51 19.45
N LEU A 58 -2.35 19.33 20.11
CA LEU A 58 -1.94 20.55 20.83
C LEU A 58 -0.78 20.39 21.83
N ASN A 59 -0.44 19.17 22.23
CA ASN A 59 0.60 18.87 23.23
C ASN A 59 1.95 18.42 22.63
N GLN A 60 2.14 18.43 21.31
CA GLN A 60 3.41 18.05 20.68
C GLN A 60 4.24 19.26 20.27
N THR A 61 5.52 19.27 20.64
CA THR A 61 6.48 20.27 20.19
C THR A 61 6.98 19.90 18.79
N GLU A 62 6.76 20.79 17.82
CA GLU A 62 7.32 20.65 16.48
C GLU A 62 8.86 20.70 16.52
N ILE A 63 9.50 19.87 15.71
CA ILE A 63 10.95 19.88 15.50
C ILE A 63 11.23 20.77 14.27
N PRO A 64 11.69 22.02 14.43
CA PRO A 64 11.89 22.93 13.32
C PRO A 64 13.05 22.46 12.42
N LEU A 65 12.95 22.74 11.12
CA LEU A 65 14.03 22.56 10.16
C LEU A 65 15.01 23.74 10.21
N ASN A 66 16.30 23.48 10.35
CA ASN A 66 17.32 24.53 10.37
C ASN A 66 18.11 24.62 9.05
N CYS A 67 17.45 25.01 7.96
CA CYS A 67 18.11 25.15 6.66
C CYS A 67 19.12 26.30 6.60
N SER A 68 18.90 27.40 7.33
CA SER A 68 19.86 28.51 7.38
C SER A 68 21.18 28.06 8.01
N GLY A 69 21.12 27.36 9.14
CA GLY A 69 22.30 26.79 9.80
C GLY A 69 23.00 25.76 8.91
N TYR A 70 22.25 24.82 8.33
CA TYR A 70 22.81 23.80 7.45
C TYR A 70 23.47 24.41 6.20
N ASN A 71 22.86 25.43 5.58
CA ASN A 71 23.43 26.08 4.39
C ASN A 71 24.71 26.86 4.72
N LEU A 72 24.88 27.33 5.96
CA LEU A 72 26.09 28.03 6.41
C LEU A 72 27.24 27.07 6.73
N THR A 73 26.97 25.98 7.46
CA THR A 73 28.02 25.09 7.96
C THR A 73 28.24 23.85 7.10
N GLY A 74 27.24 23.44 6.30
CA GLY A 74 27.25 22.17 5.58
C GLY A 74 27.18 20.95 6.51
N THR A 75 26.92 21.14 7.80
CA THR A 75 26.90 20.08 8.82
C THR A 75 25.51 19.93 9.41
N CYS A 76 25.16 18.70 9.77
CA CYS A 76 23.88 18.42 10.40
C CYS A 76 23.71 19.23 11.70
N PRO A 77 22.58 19.92 11.90
CA PRO A 77 22.37 20.71 13.09
C PRO A 77 22.38 19.82 14.33
N THR A 78 23.18 20.18 15.33
CA THR A 78 23.02 19.68 16.70
C THR A 78 21.81 20.37 17.32
N ASN A 79 20.60 20.04 16.86
CA ASN A 79 19.39 20.47 17.56
C ASN A 79 19.37 19.77 18.92
N ASN A 80 20.00 20.42 19.91
CA ASN A 80 20.03 20.07 21.33
C ASN A 80 18.67 20.24 22.02
N ALA A 81 17.57 20.19 21.27
CA ALA A 81 16.31 19.88 21.89
C ALA A 81 16.52 18.48 22.49
N LYS A 82 16.82 18.44 23.80
CA LYS A 82 16.50 17.30 24.63
C LYS A 82 15.00 17.11 24.43
N ILE A 83 14.63 16.41 23.37
CA ILE A 83 13.31 15.85 23.22
C ILE A 83 13.31 14.79 24.29
N SER A 84 13.00 15.23 25.51
CA SER A 84 12.71 14.36 26.63
C SER A 84 11.50 13.59 26.15
N TRP A 85 11.73 12.37 25.68
CA TRP A 85 10.73 11.32 25.78
C TRP A 85 10.45 11.22 27.28
N ASN A 86 9.46 11.97 27.75
CA ASN A 86 8.98 11.81 29.10
C ASN A 86 8.46 10.38 29.18
N ASN A 87 9.04 9.58 30.06
CA ASN A 87 8.56 8.24 30.43
C ASN A 87 7.22 8.35 31.20
N GLN A 88 6.26 9.11 30.69
CA GLN A 88 4.87 8.85 31.03
C GLN A 88 4.43 7.60 30.25
N ASP A 89 3.51 6.85 30.82
CA ASP A 89 3.12 5.50 30.38
C ASP A 89 2.45 5.55 28.99
N HIS A 90 3.26 5.70 27.93
CA HIS A 90 2.87 5.82 26.53
C HIS A 90 2.54 4.45 25.93
N SER A 91 1.79 3.64 26.67
CA SER A 91 1.36 2.31 26.21
C SER A 91 0.57 2.44 24.90
N SER A 92 1.02 1.73 23.88
CA SER A 92 0.24 1.56 22.67
C SER A 92 -0.77 0.46 22.93
N ASN A 93 -2.06 0.80 22.92
CA ASN A 93 -3.14 -0.18 23.08
C ASN A 93 -3.43 -0.96 21.78
N SER A 94 -2.76 -0.66 20.67
CA SER A 94 -2.97 -1.33 19.38
C SER A 94 -1.98 -2.46 19.15
N THR A 95 -2.49 -3.58 18.62
CA THR A 95 -1.68 -4.65 18.05
C THR A 95 -1.35 -4.29 16.59
N CYS A 96 -0.13 -4.58 16.15
CA CYS A 96 0.24 -4.38 14.75
C CYS A 96 -0.55 -5.31 13.82
N PRO A 97 -0.77 -4.92 12.56
CA PRO A 97 -1.34 -5.80 11.54
C PRO A 97 -0.63 -7.16 11.46
N ASP A 98 -1.38 -8.21 11.14
CA ASP A 98 -0.86 -9.59 11.16
C ASP A 98 0.29 -9.82 10.18
N TYR A 99 0.39 -9.04 9.10
CA TYR A 99 1.51 -9.16 8.15
C TYR A 99 2.87 -8.82 8.77
N PHE A 100 2.91 -8.13 9.93
CA PHE A 100 4.16 -7.87 10.67
C PHE A 100 4.82 -9.16 11.15
N ARG A 101 4.05 -10.25 11.32
CA ARG A 101 4.60 -11.56 11.73
C ARG A 101 5.65 -12.08 10.74
N TRP A 102 5.59 -11.65 9.48
CA TRP A 102 6.57 -12.04 8.46
C TRP A 102 7.97 -11.47 8.70
N ILE A 103 8.12 -10.42 9.53
CA ILE A 103 9.45 -9.95 9.97
C ILE A 103 10.25 -11.10 10.62
N HIS A 104 9.58 -11.97 11.39
CA HIS A 104 10.23 -13.11 12.03
C HIS A 104 10.74 -14.13 11.00
N GLU A 105 9.99 -14.33 9.91
CA GLU A 105 10.36 -15.24 8.83
C GLU A 105 11.51 -14.67 7.99
N ASP A 106 11.43 -13.39 7.64
CA ASP A 106 12.45 -12.71 6.83
C ASP A 106 13.80 -12.66 7.57
N LEU A 107 13.78 -12.52 8.90
CA LEU A 107 14.99 -12.48 9.72
C LEU A 107 15.44 -13.87 10.23
N ARG A 108 14.63 -14.91 10.03
CA ARG A 108 14.93 -16.29 10.48
C ARG A 108 16.30 -16.80 10.02
N PRO A 109 16.80 -16.53 8.80
CA PRO A 109 18.08 -17.05 8.34
C PRO A 109 19.25 -16.73 9.28
N TRP A 110 19.18 -15.60 10.00
CA TRP A 110 20.22 -15.16 10.93
C TRP A 110 19.87 -15.37 12.40
N ALA A 111 18.74 -15.99 12.73
CA ALA A 111 18.26 -16.08 14.11
C ALA A 111 19.23 -16.84 15.03
N HIS A 112 19.96 -17.83 14.50
CA HIS A 112 20.88 -18.67 15.28
C HIS A 112 22.33 -18.18 15.16
N THR A 113 22.82 -17.98 13.94
CA THR A 113 24.21 -17.59 13.66
C THR A 113 24.46 -16.10 13.94
N GLY A 114 23.45 -15.27 13.72
CA GLY A 114 23.55 -13.82 13.80
C GLY A 114 24.27 -13.23 12.58
N ILE A 115 24.45 -11.91 12.59
CA ILE A 115 25.07 -11.14 11.52
C ILE A 115 26.48 -10.75 11.97
N THR A 116 27.48 -11.26 11.26
CA THR A 116 28.88 -10.87 11.45
C THR A 116 29.27 -9.75 10.51
N LYS A 117 30.39 -9.07 10.81
CA LYS A 117 30.95 -8.04 9.94
C LYS A 117 31.32 -8.60 8.56
N GLU A 118 31.79 -9.84 8.48
CA GLU A 118 32.09 -10.49 7.21
C GLU A 118 30.81 -10.74 6.40
N THR A 119 29.76 -11.24 7.04
CA THR A 119 28.49 -11.58 6.39
C THR A 119 27.80 -10.35 5.81
N ILE A 120 27.78 -9.21 6.53
CA ILE A 120 27.16 -7.98 6.00
C ILE A 120 27.96 -7.39 4.85
N GLU A 121 29.30 -7.43 4.89
CA GLU A 121 30.13 -6.85 3.84
C GLU A 121 30.01 -7.62 2.51
N LYS A 122 29.58 -8.89 2.55
CA LYS A 122 29.21 -9.65 1.32
C LYS A 122 28.01 -9.03 0.59
N ALA A 123 27.09 -8.35 1.29
CA ALA A 123 25.94 -7.70 0.67
C ALA A 123 26.33 -6.45 -0.15
N LYS A 124 27.54 -5.90 0.08
CA LYS A 124 28.05 -4.71 -0.60
C LYS A 124 28.09 -4.86 -2.13
N THR A 125 28.29 -6.08 -2.63
CA THR A 125 28.48 -6.37 -4.07
C THR A 125 27.37 -5.81 -4.96
N THR A 126 26.12 -5.78 -4.48
CA THR A 126 24.99 -5.24 -5.25
C THR A 126 24.34 -4.01 -4.60
N SER A 127 24.75 -3.64 -3.39
CA SER A 127 24.13 -2.56 -2.64
C SER A 127 24.37 -1.21 -3.30
N ASN A 128 23.33 -0.37 -3.35
CA ASN A 128 23.44 1.04 -3.72
C ASN A 128 24.06 1.86 -2.58
N PHE A 129 23.74 1.52 -1.33
CA PHE A 129 24.30 2.20 -0.17
C PHE A 129 24.38 1.31 1.07
N LYS A 130 25.27 1.72 1.98
CA LYS A 130 25.31 1.28 3.37
C LYS A 130 24.83 2.42 4.28
N LEU A 131 23.85 2.13 5.13
CA LEU A 131 23.36 3.07 6.14
C LEU A 131 23.75 2.57 7.52
N ILE A 132 24.29 3.47 8.34
CA ILE A 132 24.70 3.20 9.72
C ILE A 132 23.87 4.10 10.63
N ILE A 133 23.18 3.53 11.61
CA ILE A 133 22.49 4.28 12.68
C ILE A 133 23.29 4.08 13.95
N LEU A 134 23.82 5.16 14.52
CA LEU A 134 24.60 5.13 15.76
C LEU A 134 24.16 6.26 16.67
N LYS A 135 23.77 5.92 17.90
CA LYS A 135 23.29 6.86 18.93
C LYS A 135 22.17 7.77 18.40
N GLY A 136 21.25 7.21 17.62
CA GLY A 136 20.11 7.92 17.02
C GLY A 136 20.47 8.82 15.82
N LYS A 137 21.71 8.78 15.33
CA LYS A 137 22.16 9.53 14.14
C LYS A 137 22.40 8.59 12.98
N ALA A 138 22.09 9.05 11.76
CA ALA A 138 22.29 8.31 10.54
C ALA A 138 23.60 8.73 9.83
N TYR A 139 24.30 7.77 9.25
CA TYR A 139 25.51 7.97 8.45
C TYR A 139 25.43 7.11 7.19
N LEU A 140 25.76 7.69 6.04
CA LEU A 140 25.57 7.08 4.73
C LEU A 140 26.92 6.88 4.04
N GLU A 141 27.19 5.66 3.57
CA GLU A 141 28.21 5.37 2.58
C GLU A 141 27.50 5.00 1.27
N THR A 142 27.61 5.86 0.25
CA THR A 142 27.02 5.61 -1.07
C THR A 142 28.00 4.81 -1.94
N TYR A 143 27.51 3.73 -2.55
CA TYR A 143 28.27 2.91 -3.49
C TYR A 143 27.90 3.22 -4.93
N GLU A 144 26.61 3.28 -5.22
CA GLU A 144 26.08 3.56 -6.55
C GLU A 144 24.74 4.30 -6.45
N LYS A 145 24.53 5.28 -7.34
CA LYS A 145 23.27 6.01 -7.41
C LYS A 145 22.16 5.07 -7.90
N SER A 146 21.02 5.07 -7.22
CA SER A 146 19.87 4.29 -7.68
C SER A 146 19.28 4.82 -8.99
N PHE A 147 18.53 3.95 -9.70
CA PHE A 147 17.55 4.40 -10.68
C PHE A 147 16.61 5.42 -10.03
N GLN A 148 16.44 6.59 -10.64
CA GLN A 148 15.56 7.67 -10.14
C GLN A 148 15.89 8.06 -8.67
N THR A 149 14.93 8.57 -7.92
CA THR A 149 15.07 9.03 -6.52
C THR A 149 14.72 7.95 -5.50
N ARG A 150 14.86 6.66 -5.85
CA ARG A 150 14.48 5.56 -4.95
C ARG A 150 15.30 5.54 -3.67
N ASP A 151 16.62 5.63 -3.81
CA ASP A 151 17.55 5.77 -2.70
C ASP A 151 17.24 7.01 -1.86
N VAL A 152 17.00 8.16 -2.51
CA VAL A 152 16.66 9.43 -1.86
C VAL A 152 15.42 9.29 -0.97
N PHE A 153 14.30 8.75 -1.48
CA PHE A 153 13.07 8.67 -0.69
C PHE A 153 13.06 7.50 0.30
N THR A 154 13.84 6.43 0.08
CA THR A 154 14.09 5.40 1.10
C THR A 154 14.89 5.96 2.28
N LEU A 155 15.97 6.70 2.01
CA LEU A 155 16.76 7.38 3.04
C LEU A 155 15.95 8.44 3.78
N TRP A 156 15.15 9.23 3.04
CA TRP A 156 14.22 10.19 3.63
C TRP A 156 13.26 9.51 4.60
N GLY A 157 12.69 8.37 4.20
CA GLY A 157 11.78 7.60 5.05
C GLY A 157 12.41 7.13 6.35
N ILE A 158 13.66 6.65 6.30
CA ILE A 158 14.40 6.24 7.51
C ILE A 158 14.69 7.44 8.41
N LEU A 159 15.03 8.62 7.86
CA LEU A 159 15.15 9.84 8.67
C LEU A 159 13.82 10.24 9.32
N GLN A 160 12.70 10.06 8.63
CA GLN A 160 11.38 10.30 9.22
C GLN A 160 11.05 9.34 10.34
N LEU A 161 11.45 8.07 10.22
CA LEU A 161 11.35 7.10 11.31
C LEU A 161 12.15 7.57 12.54
N LEU A 162 13.40 8.03 12.34
CA LEU A 162 14.24 8.55 13.42
C LEU A 162 13.65 9.81 14.08
N ARG A 163 12.92 10.64 13.34
CA ARG A 163 12.18 11.79 13.90
C ARG A 163 10.91 11.37 14.63
N LYS A 164 10.21 10.32 14.16
CA LYS A 164 8.98 9.81 14.79
C LYS A 164 9.29 9.09 16.09
N TYR A 165 10.38 8.32 16.14
CA TYR A 165 10.84 7.56 17.30
C TYR A 165 12.28 7.91 17.75
N PRO A 166 12.56 9.18 18.16
CA PRO A 166 13.91 9.61 18.51
C PRO A 166 14.55 8.75 19.60
N GLY A 167 15.75 8.21 19.31
CA GLY A 167 16.53 7.43 20.27
C GLY A 167 15.99 6.02 20.60
N MET A 168 14.91 5.58 19.95
CA MET A 168 14.30 4.27 20.21
C MET A 168 14.85 3.15 19.32
N LEU A 169 15.51 3.49 18.20
CA LEU A 169 16.19 2.51 17.36
C LEU A 169 17.58 2.18 17.94
N PRO A 170 17.95 0.89 18.03
CA PRO A 170 19.31 0.50 18.42
C PRO A 170 20.36 0.92 17.38
N ASP A 171 21.62 0.86 17.80
CA ASP A 171 22.76 0.95 16.91
C ASP A 171 22.71 -0.21 15.89
N LEU A 172 22.76 0.10 14.59
CA LEU A 172 22.70 -0.88 13.50
C LEU A 172 23.43 -0.38 12.26
N GLU A 173 23.74 -1.29 11.34
CA GLU A 173 24.10 -0.95 9.97
C GLU A 173 23.40 -1.86 8.96
N LEU A 174 23.01 -1.33 7.81
CA LEU A 174 22.28 -2.09 6.79
C LEU A 174 22.85 -1.81 5.41
N MET A 175 22.73 -2.82 4.55
CA MET A 175 23.09 -2.80 3.14
C MET A 175 21.80 -2.80 2.34
N PHE A 176 21.64 -1.84 1.42
CA PHE A 176 20.39 -1.66 0.69
C PHE A 176 20.64 -1.66 -0.81
N ASP A 177 19.88 -2.48 -1.53
CA ASP A 177 19.87 -2.52 -2.99
C ASP A 177 18.50 -2.06 -3.50
N CYS A 178 18.52 -0.99 -4.28
CA CYS A 178 17.34 -0.27 -4.76
C CYS A 178 16.83 -0.78 -6.12
N VAL A 179 17.45 -1.82 -6.69
CA VAL A 179 17.04 -2.42 -7.98
C VAL A 179 15.81 -3.32 -7.81
N ASP A 180 15.14 -3.66 -8.91
CA ASP A 180 13.84 -4.35 -8.93
C ASP A 180 13.86 -5.82 -8.46
N TRP A 181 14.91 -6.61 -8.73
CA TRP A 181 14.87 -8.06 -8.47
C TRP A 181 15.52 -8.46 -7.15
N PRO A 182 14.95 -9.37 -6.35
CA PRO A 182 15.67 -9.97 -5.23
C PRO A 182 16.82 -10.85 -5.74
N VAL A 183 17.93 -10.90 -5.01
CA VAL A 183 19.19 -11.49 -5.51
C VAL A 183 19.85 -12.48 -4.55
N VAL A 184 19.42 -12.56 -3.29
CA VAL A 184 20.03 -13.47 -2.31
C VAL A 184 19.36 -14.84 -2.44
N SER A 185 19.78 -15.63 -3.43
CA SER A 185 19.17 -16.94 -3.71
C SER A 185 19.40 -17.95 -2.59
N ILE A 186 18.33 -18.61 -2.12
CA ILE A 186 18.40 -19.68 -1.10
C ILE A 186 19.41 -20.78 -1.49
N GLY A 187 19.43 -21.16 -2.77
CA GLY A 187 20.28 -22.25 -3.27
C GLY A 187 21.79 -21.97 -3.15
N GLN A 188 22.20 -20.70 -3.08
CA GLN A 188 23.60 -20.30 -2.95
C GLN A 188 24.12 -20.37 -1.51
N TYR A 189 23.22 -20.37 -0.52
CA TYR A 189 23.56 -20.24 0.90
C TYR A 189 23.16 -21.48 1.72
N ASN A 190 23.15 -22.66 1.08
CA ASN A 190 22.92 -23.91 1.79
C ASN A 190 24.15 -24.27 2.65
N GLY A 191 24.03 -24.07 3.97
CA GLY A 191 25.11 -24.34 4.93
C GLY A 191 26.11 -23.19 5.14
N VAL A 192 25.86 -22.00 4.58
CA VAL A 192 26.65 -20.79 4.79
C VAL A 192 25.72 -19.63 5.11
N ASP A 193 26.12 -18.73 6.02
CA ASP A 193 25.30 -17.58 6.37
C ASP A 193 25.09 -16.63 5.17
N PRO A 194 23.84 -16.32 4.80
CA PRO A 194 23.53 -15.42 3.69
C PRO A 194 23.86 -13.96 4.03
N PRO A 195 24.20 -13.10 3.05
CA PRO A 195 24.33 -11.67 3.27
C PRO A 195 22.96 -11.04 3.61
N PRO A 196 22.83 -10.27 4.72
CA PRO A 196 21.62 -9.51 4.99
C PRO A 196 21.53 -8.31 4.05
N LEU A 197 20.68 -8.44 3.02
CA LEU A 197 20.45 -7.40 2.03
C LEU A 197 19.01 -6.90 2.09
N PHE A 198 18.83 -5.60 2.28
CA PHE A 198 17.52 -4.97 2.24
C PHE A 198 17.11 -4.63 0.81
N ARG A 199 15.87 -4.96 0.48
CA ARG A 199 15.25 -4.67 -0.81
C ARG A 199 13.78 -4.36 -0.65
N TYR A 200 13.13 -3.98 -1.74
CA TYR A 200 11.71 -3.63 -1.74
C TYR A 200 10.77 -4.83 -2.00
N CYS A 201 11.30 -5.97 -2.46
CA CYS A 201 10.56 -7.22 -2.57
C CYS A 201 11.45 -8.43 -2.31
N GLY A 202 10.79 -9.58 -2.11
CA GLY A 202 11.38 -10.91 -2.10
C GLY A 202 10.50 -11.90 -2.85
N ASN A 203 10.94 -13.15 -2.94
CA ASN A 203 10.16 -14.29 -3.40
C ASN A 203 10.56 -15.57 -2.67
N ASP A 204 9.81 -16.65 -2.88
CA ASP A 204 9.99 -17.94 -2.21
C ASP A 204 11.37 -18.60 -2.46
N ALA A 205 12.16 -18.10 -3.41
CA ALA A 205 13.50 -18.59 -3.76
C ALA A 205 14.64 -17.69 -3.24
N THR A 206 14.32 -16.63 -2.48
CA THR A 206 15.28 -15.60 -2.05
C THR A 206 15.20 -15.29 -0.56
N LEU A 207 16.24 -14.65 -0.04
CA LEU A 207 16.43 -14.33 1.39
C LEU A 207 16.55 -12.82 1.63
N ASP A 208 16.24 -12.00 0.63
CA ASP A 208 16.27 -10.55 0.72
C ASP A 208 15.28 -10.04 1.79
N ILE A 209 15.73 -9.09 2.61
CA ILE A 209 14.94 -8.51 3.71
C ILE A 209 14.05 -7.41 3.13
N VAL A 210 12.74 -7.61 3.18
CA VAL A 210 11.80 -6.72 2.52
C VAL A 210 11.52 -5.46 3.35
N PHE A 211 11.63 -4.30 2.70
CA PHE A 211 11.45 -2.98 3.28
C PHE A 211 10.40 -2.16 2.50
N PRO A 212 9.64 -1.26 3.15
CA PRO A 212 8.71 -0.39 2.44
C PRO A 212 9.39 0.41 1.32
N ASP A 213 8.75 0.43 0.14
CA ASP A 213 9.31 1.11 -1.03
C ASP A 213 9.36 2.64 -0.89
N TRP A 214 10.17 3.30 -1.72
CA TRP A 214 10.40 4.75 -1.65
C TRP A 214 9.11 5.58 -1.88
N SER A 215 8.15 5.05 -2.64
CA SER A 215 6.93 5.77 -3.02
C SER A 215 5.98 6.02 -1.84
N PHE A 216 6.22 5.41 -0.66
CA PHE A 216 5.51 5.78 0.56
C PHE A 216 5.75 7.25 0.94
N TRP A 217 6.93 7.80 0.62
CA TRP A 217 7.26 9.20 0.86
C TRP A 217 7.21 10.07 -0.39
N GLY A 218 7.09 9.46 -1.56
CA GLY A 218 6.86 10.14 -2.83
C GLY A 218 7.67 9.53 -3.97
N TRP A 219 7.22 9.79 -5.20
CA TRP A 219 7.93 9.41 -6.42
C TRP A 219 7.83 10.54 -7.45
N PRO A 220 8.74 11.54 -7.36
CA PRO A 220 8.72 12.77 -8.16
C PRO A 220 8.65 12.54 -9.67
N GLU A 221 9.39 11.56 -10.18
CA GLU A 221 9.56 11.30 -11.61
C GLU A 221 8.28 10.86 -12.32
N VAL A 222 7.29 10.41 -11.56
CA VAL A 222 5.96 10.03 -12.05
C VAL A 222 4.85 10.79 -11.31
N ASN A 223 5.23 11.84 -10.56
CA ASN A 223 4.32 12.70 -9.79
C ASN A 223 3.37 11.94 -8.86
N VAL A 224 3.83 10.84 -8.27
CA VAL A 224 3.07 10.11 -7.25
C VAL A 224 3.36 10.73 -5.90
N LYS A 225 2.32 11.30 -5.31
CA LYS A 225 2.38 12.02 -4.02
C LYS A 225 2.72 11.07 -2.86
N PRO A 226 3.21 11.62 -1.73
CA PRO A 226 3.41 10.84 -0.52
C PRO A 226 2.14 10.10 -0.08
N TRP A 227 2.33 8.90 0.45
CA TRP A 227 1.25 7.97 0.71
C TRP A 227 0.21 8.50 1.71
N GLY A 228 0.64 9.24 2.73
CA GLY A 228 -0.28 9.85 3.70
C GLY A 228 -1.32 10.79 3.06
N ILE A 229 -0.95 11.51 1.99
CA ILE A 229 -1.87 12.37 1.24
C ILE A 229 -2.65 11.54 0.23
N LEU A 230 -1.95 10.73 -0.57
CA LEU A 230 -2.56 9.95 -1.65
C LEU A 230 -3.62 8.96 -1.14
N LEU A 231 -3.41 8.36 0.04
CA LEU A 231 -4.37 7.45 0.67
C LEU A 231 -5.72 8.15 0.93
N GLY A 232 -5.68 9.40 1.39
CA GLY A 232 -6.87 10.24 1.58
C GLY A 232 -7.51 10.65 0.25
N GLU A 233 -6.72 11.01 -0.75
CA GLU A 233 -7.22 11.33 -2.09
C GLU A 233 -7.89 10.13 -2.76
N LEU A 234 -7.34 8.92 -2.61
CA LEU A 234 -7.96 7.68 -3.10
C LEU A 234 -9.28 7.40 -2.39
N LYS A 235 -9.36 7.64 -1.06
CA LYS A 235 -10.59 7.51 -0.28
C LYS A 235 -11.69 8.46 -0.78
N GLU A 236 -11.34 9.71 -1.08
CA GLU A 236 -12.29 10.66 -1.68
C GLU A 236 -12.61 10.32 -3.14
N GLY A 237 -11.62 9.84 -3.90
CA GLY A 237 -11.78 9.36 -5.27
C GLY A 237 -12.83 8.24 -5.38
N ASN A 238 -12.83 7.30 -4.42
CA ASN A 238 -13.82 6.21 -4.38
C ASN A 238 -15.26 6.69 -4.22
N LYS A 239 -15.49 7.86 -3.61
CA LYS A 239 -16.83 8.42 -3.40
C LYS A 239 -17.40 9.10 -4.64
N LYS A 240 -16.56 9.41 -5.64
CA LYS A 240 -16.99 10.11 -6.87
C LYS A 240 -18.01 9.30 -7.66
N ILE A 241 -17.83 7.98 -7.74
CA ILE A 241 -18.73 7.05 -8.44
C ILE A 241 -18.93 5.83 -7.55
N SER A 242 -20.18 5.59 -7.14
CA SER A 242 -20.54 4.39 -6.38
C SER A 242 -20.16 3.13 -7.17
N TRP A 243 -19.66 2.10 -6.49
CA TRP A 243 -19.16 0.89 -7.17
C TRP A 243 -20.20 0.26 -8.10
N MET A 244 -21.48 0.29 -7.74
CA MET A 244 -22.58 -0.24 -8.55
C MET A 244 -22.71 0.43 -9.92
N ASN A 245 -22.35 1.71 -10.02
CA ASN A 245 -22.44 2.55 -11.21
C ASN A 245 -21.14 2.62 -12.03
N ARG A 246 -20.08 1.93 -11.59
CA ARG A 246 -18.82 1.87 -12.33
C ARG A 246 -18.94 1.01 -13.58
N GLU A 247 -18.05 1.26 -14.55
CA GLU A 247 -17.96 0.49 -15.79
C GLU A 247 -17.76 -1.01 -15.48
N PRO A 248 -18.53 -1.93 -16.08
CA PRO A 248 -18.56 -3.34 -15.69
C PRO A 248 -17.41 -4.18 -16.28
N TYR A 249 -16.25 -3.56 -16.52
CA TYR A 249 -15.09 -4.17 -17.16
C TYR A 249 -13.88 -4.22 -16.22
N ALA A 250 -12.95 -5.13 -16.51
CA ALA A 250 -11.61 -5.08 -15.95
C ALA A 250 -10.82 -3.93 -16.57
N TYR A 251 -10.08 -3.20 -15.74
CA TYR A 251 -9.29 -2.07 -16.17
C TYR A 251 -7.84 -2.18 -15.74
N TRP A 252 -6.94 -1.83 -16.65
CA TRP A 252 -5.52 -1.65 -16.37
C TRP A 252 -4.97 -0.49 -17.19
N LYS A 253 -4.12 0.33 -16.55
CA LYS A 253 -3.29 1.32 -17.24
C LYS A 253 -1.88 1.24 -16.67
N GLY A 254 -0.90 0.99 -17.52
CA GLY A 254 0.48 0.84 -17.10
C GLY A 254 1.44 0.71 -18.29
N ASN A 255 2.73 0.76 -18.02
CA ASN A 255 3.73 0.64 -19.09
C ASN A 255 3.88 -0.84 -19.47
N PRO A 256 3.52 -1.26 -20.70
CA PRO A 256 3.65 -2.65 -21.13
C PRO A 256 5.09 -3.05 -21.49
N THR A 257 5.98 -2.08 -21.77
CA THR A 257 7.32 -2.40 -22.30
C THR A 257 8.31 -2.86 -21.24
N VAL A 258 7.97 -2.74 -19.95
CA VAL A 258 8.86 -3.10 -18.83
C VAL A 258 8.89 -4.60 -18.53
N ALA A 259 7.95 -5.38 -19.06
CA ALA A 259 7.88 -6.82 -18.82
C ALA A 259 7.07 -7.57 -19.88
N GLU A 260 7.53 -8.76 -20.26
CA GLU A 260 6.85 -9.63 -21.23
C GLU A 260 5.42 -9.98 -20.78
N THR A 261 5.22 -10.24 -19.48
CA THR A 261 3.89 -10.57 -18.93
C THR A 261 2.86 -9.45 -19.14
N ARG A 262 3.31 -8.18 -19.16
CA ARG A 262 2.46 -7.01 -19.47
C ARG A 262 2.19 -6.88 -20.95
N GLN A 263 3.18 -7.15 -21.81
CA GLN A 263 2.95 -7.22 -23.26
C GLN A 263 1.92 -8.29 -23.60
N ASP A 264 2.01 -9.45 -22.92
CA ASP A 264 1.03 -10.52 -23.07
C ASP A 264 -0.36 -10.14 -22.56
N LEU A 265 -0.46 -9.45 -21.41
CA LEU A 265 -1.73 -8.91 -20.90
C LEU A 265 -2.44 -8.03 -21.94
N MET A 266 -1.70 -7.21 -22.70
CA MET A 266 -2.29 -6.34 -23.72
C MET A 266 -3.07 -7.11 -24.80
N LYS A 267 -2.78 -8.41 -25.03
CA LYS A 267 -3.56 -9.27 -25.95
C LYS A 267 -4.98 -9.55 -25.45
N CYS A 268 -5.25 -9.31 -24.16
CA CYS A 268 -6.59 -9.46 -23.60
C CYS A 268 -7.51 -8.26 -23.87
N ASN A 269 -7.00 -7.19 -24.50
CA ASN A 269 -7.83 -6.01 -24.78
C ASN A 269 -8.90 -6.33 -25.83
N LEU A 270 -9.93 -5.47 -25.90
CA LEU A 270 -10.98 -5.59 -26.92
C LEU A 270 -10.39 -5.64 -28.34
N SER A 271 -10.84 -6.61 -29.13
CA SER A 271 -10.55 -6.73 -30.55
C SER A 271 -11.84 -6.97 -31.34
N GLU A 272 -11.78 -6.86 -32.68
CA GLU A 272 -12.94 -7.15 -33.55
C GLU A 272 -13.48 -8.58 -33.38
N LYS A 273 -12.61 -9.53 -33.00
CA LYS A 273 -12.94 -10.96 -32.92
C LYS A 273 -13.29 -11.43 -31.52
N GLN A 274 -12.84 -10.71 -30.49
CA GLN A 274 -12.87 -11.19 -29.11
C GLN A 274 -12.91 -10.03 -28.12
N ASP A 275 -13.85 -10.10 -27.17
CA ASP A 275 -13.87 -9.26 -25.96
C ASP A 275 -13.66 -10.15 -24.73
N TRP A 276 -12.59 -9.89 -23.98
CA TRP A 276 -12.31 -10.55 -22.70
C TRP A 276 -12.88 -9.76 -21.50
N ASN A 277 -13.73 -8.77 -21.76
CA ASN A 277 -14.23 -7.79 -20.79
C ASN A 277 -13.11 -6.97 -20.12
N ALA A 278 -12.00 -6.75 -20.82
CA ALA A 278 -10.86 -5.98 -20.34
C ALA A 278 -10.68 -4.69 -21.16
N ARG A 279 -10.31 -3.62 -20.47
CA ARG A 279 -10.00 -2.29 -21.02
C ARG A 279 -8.60 -1.92 -20.57
N LEU A 280 -7.63 -2.17 -21.45
CA LEU A 280 -6.21 -2.10 -21.14
C LEU A 280 -5.56 -0.94 -21.91
N TYR A 281 -4.78 -0.12 -21.21
CA TYR A 281 -4.22 1.11 -21.77
C TYR A 281 -2.71 1.21 -21.49
N ALA A 282 -1.93 1.51 -22.52
CA ALA A 282 -0.50 1.75 -22.35
C ALA A 282 -0.28 3.12 -21.66
N GLN A 283 0.58 3.12 -20.63
CA GLN A 283 1.04 4.31 -19.96
C GLN A 283 2.42 4.70 -20.50
N ASP A 284 2.48 5.85 -21.16
CA ASP A 284 3.74 6.46 -21.61
C ASP A 284 4.16 7.56 -20.62
N TRP A 285 5.14 7.27 -19.77
CA TRP A 285 5.63 8.22 -18.77
C TRP A 285 6.37 9.42 -19.38
N GLY A 286 7.01 9.26 -20.54
CA GLY A 286 7.67 10.36 -21.23
C GLY A 286 6.64 11.39 -21.70
N ARG A 287 5.54 10.91 -22.30
CA ARG A 287 4.41 11.75 -22.71
C ARG A 287 3.68 12.38 -21.52
N GLU A 288 3.41 11.63 -20.46
CA GLU A 288 2.76 12.20 -19.27
C GLU A 288 3.58 13.29 -18.62
N SER A 289 4.90 13.13 -18.54
CA SER A 289 5.78 14.16 -18.00
C SER A 289 5.69 15.46 -18.81
N GLN A 290 5.54 15.39 -20.13
CA GLN A 290 5.37 16.56 -21.00
C GLN A 290 3.96 17.17 -20.90
N GLU A 291 2.92 16.34 -20.70
CA GLU A 291 1.53 16.79 -20.57
C GLU A 291 1.14 17.19 -19.13
N GLY A 292 2.05 17.07 -18.17
CA GLY A 292 1.84 17.43 -16.76
C GLY A 292 1.03 16.39 -15.96
N TYR A 293 1.14 15.10 -16.29
CA TYR A 293 0.53 13.96 -15.61
C TYR A 293 -1.00 13.99 -15.52
N LYS A 294 -1.66 14.77 -16.39
CA LYS A 294 -3.13 15.01 -16.36
C LYS A 294 -3.97 13.74 -16.45
N LYS A 295 -3.43 12.66 -17.03
CA LYS A 295 -4.15 11.40 -17.24
C LYS A 295 -3.64 10.28 -16.32
N SER A 296 -2.73 10.60 -15.39
CA SER A 296 -2.10 9.63 -14.48
C SER A 296 -2.45 9.86 -13.01
N ASP A 297 -3.38 10.76 -12.70
CA ASP A 297 -3.89 10.95 -11.35
C ASP A 297 -4.56 9.68 -10.83
N LEU A 298 -3.92 9.01 -9.87
CA LEU A 298 -4.36 7.72 -9.34
C LEU A 298 -5.75 7.80 -8.70
N ALA A 299 -6.07 8.91 -8.01
CA ALA A 299 -7.35 9.13 -7.35
C ALA A 299 -8.54 9.30 -8.33
N SER A 300 -8.25 9.51 -9.62
CA SER A 300 -9.27 9.57 -10.68
C SER A 300 -9.54 8.23 -11.37
N GLN A 301 -8.75 7.19 -11.09
CA GLN A 301 -8.77 5.93 -11.85
C GLN A 301 -9.66 4.82 -11.27
N CYS A 302 -10.42 5.11 -10.20
CA CYS A 302 -11.35 4.16 -9.59
C CYS A 302 -12.74 4.21 -10.28
N THR A 303 -12.76 4.06 -11.61
CA THR A 303 -13.96 4.24 -12.47
C THR A 303 -14.56 2.93 -12.97
N HIS A 304 -13.84 1.83 -12.83
CA HIS A 304 -14.23 0.50 -13.32
C HIS A 304 -14.45 -0.45 -12.16
N LYS A 305 -15.36 -1.42 -12.30
CA LYS A 305 -15.70 -2.38 -11.26
C LYS A 305 -14.53 -3.25 -10.85
N TYR A 306 -13.64 -3.59 -11.78
CA TYR A 306 -12.50 -4.47 -11.52
C TYR A 306 -11.20 -3.81 -11.96
N LYS A 307 -10.14 -3.98 -11.19
CA LYS A 307 -8.80 -3.44 -11.49
C LYS A 307 -7.84 -4.61 -11.62
N VAL A 308 -7.05 -4.66 -12.69
CA VAL A 308 -6.05 -5.71 -12.85
C VAL A 308 -4.77 -5.27 -12.15
N TYR A 309 -4.17 -6.17 -11.37
CA TYR A 309 -2.78 -6.05 -10.94
C TYR A 309 -1.94 -7.07 -11.69
N ILE A 310 -0.78 -6.62 -12.17
CA ILE A 310 0.22 -7.46 -12.83
C ILE A 310 1.61 -6.87 -12.56
N GLU A 311 2.55 -7.76 -12.31
CA GLU A 311 3.96 -7.45 -12.05
C GLU A 311 4.61 -6.75 -13.25
N GLY A 312 5.67 -6.00 -12.96
CA GLY A 312 6.52 -5.33 -13.95
C GLY A 312 7.81 -6.11 -14.13
N SER A 313 8.95 -5.42 -14.08
CA SER A 313 10.26 -6.07 -14.00
C SER A 313 10.29 -7.10 -12.85
N ALA A 314 9.75 -6.71 -11.69
CA ALA A 314 9.50 -7.55 -10.52
C ALA A 314 8.15 -7.15 -9.88
N TRP A 315 8.06 -7.02 -8.55
CA TRP A 315 6.88 -6.44 -7.89
C TRP A 315 6.56 -5.05 -8.47
N SER A 316 5.28 -4.67 -8.47
CA SER A 316 4.88 -3.34 -8.95
C SER A 316 4.31 -2.48 -7.84
N VAL A 317 4.89 -1.28 -7.69
CA VAL A 317 4.46 -0.23 -6.75
C VAL A 317 2.95 0.10 -6.85
N SER A 318 2.31 -0.19 -7.98
CA SER A 318 0.90 0.06 -8.22
C SER A 318 -0.07 -0.79 -7.40
N GLU A 319 0.38 -1.89 -6.79
CA GLU A 319 -0.50 -2.83 -6.07
C GLU A 319 -1.34 -2.14 -5.00
N LYS A 320 -0.68 -1.37 -4.10
CA LYS A 320 -1.36 -0.64 -3.03
C LYS A 320 -2.36 0.41 -3.55
N TYR A 321 -2.08 1.05 -4.69
CA TYR A 321 -2.99 2.03 -5.29
C TYR A 321 -4.22 1.35 -5.92
N ILE A 322 -4.02 0.18 -6.52
CA ILE A 322 -5.08 -0.61 -7.13
C ILE A 322 -6.01 -1.18 -6.04
N LEU A 323 -5.45 -1.76 -4.99
CA LEU A 323 -6.19 -2.32 -3.85
C LEU A 323 -7.01 -1.23 -3.12
N ALA A 324 -6.58 0.03 -3.16
CA ALA A 324 -7.28 1.14 -2.53
C ALA A 324 -8.61 1.52 -3.20
N CYS A 325 -8.93 1.04 -4.41
CA CYS A 325 -10.02 1.58 -5.24
C CYS A 325 -11.45 1.11 -4.89
N ASP A 326 -11.74 0.40 -3.80
CA ASP A 326 -13.06 -0.27 -3.56
C ASP A 326 -13.48 -1.24 -4.70
N SER A 327 -12.61 -1.49 -5.68
CA SER A 327 -12.82 -2.40 -6.82
C SER A 327 -12.08 -3.70 -6.57
N PRO A 328 -12.70 -4.88 -6.80
CA PRO A 328 -11.96 -6.13 -6.74
C PRO A 328 -10.72 -6.09 -7.61
N THR A 329 -9.60 -6.35 -6.98
CA THR A 329 -8.33 -6.48 -7.67
C THR A 329 -8.25 -7.87 -8.29
N LEU A 330 -8.19 -7.93 -9.61
CA LEU A 330 -7.90 -9.14 -10.37
C LEU A 330 -6.37 -9.29 -10.38
N LEU A 331 -5.87 -10.08 -9.45
CA LEU A 331 -4.44 -10.19 -9.15
C LEU A 331 -3.86 -11.35 -9.97
N VAL A 332 -3.13 -11.02 -11.04
CA VAL A 332 -2.36 -12.00 -11.83
C VAL A 332 -1.32 -12.62 -10.91
N LYS A 333 -1.31 -13.96 -10.83
CA LYS A 333 -0.48 -14.74 -9.90
C LYS A 333 0.92 -14.10 -9.74
N PRO A 334 1.24 -13.57 -8.55
CA PRO A 334 2.48 -12.83 -8.34
C PRO A 334 3.64 -13.80 -8.12
N HIS A 335 4.83 -13.43 -8.55
CA HIS A 335 6.08 -14.13 -8.23
C HIS A 335 6.79 -13.48 -7.06
N TYR A 336 6.51 -12.21 -6.78
CA TYR A 336 7.15 -11.43 -5.74
C TYR A 336 6.16 -11.03 -4.66
N TYR A 337 6.68 -10.82 -3.45
CA TYR A 337 5.95 -10.19 -2.36
C TYR A 337 6.69 -8.94 -1.88
N ASP A 338 5.91 -7.97 -1.41
CA ASP A 338 6.43 -6.85 -0.62
C ASP A 338 6.11 -7.08 0.87
N PHE A 339 6.36 -6.06 1.70
CA PHE A 339 6.25 -6.20 3.15
C PHE A 339 4.82 -6.44 3.67
N PHE A 340 3.79 -6.07 2.90
CA PHE A 340 2.39 -6.23 3.32
C PHE A 340 1.62 -7.27 2.50
N THR A 341 2.05 -7.59 1.28
CA THR A 341 1.24 -8.42 0.36
C THR A 341 1.05 -9.86 0.85
N ARG A 342 1.95 -10.37 1.70
CA ARG A 342 1.75 -11.64 2.40
C ARG A 342 0.61 -11.61 3.43
N GLY A 343 0.05 -10.45 3.76
CA GLY A 343 -1.22 -10.29 4.48
C GLY A 343 -2.47 -10.45 3.61
N LEU A 344 -2.36 -10.42 2.28
CA LEU A 344 -3.51 -10.50 1.38
C LEU A 344 -4.07 -11.93 1.30
N ILE A 345 -5.40 -12.05 1.25
CA ILE A 345 -6.13 -13.32 1.27
C ILE A 345 -6.94 -13.44 -0.03
N PRO A 346 -6.72 -14.49 -0.86
CA PRO A 346 -7.49 -14.70 -2.08
C PRO A 346 -8.98 -14.89 -1.78
N VAL A 347 -9.83 -14.33 -2.63
CA VAL A 347 -11.30 -14.30 -2.53
C VAL A 347 -11.82 -13.53 -1.31
N HIS A 348 -10.94 -12.82 -0.60
CA HIS A 348 -11.31 -11.86 0.45
C HIS A 348 -10.78 -10.47 0.13
N HIS A 349 -9.48 -10.33 -0.12
CA HIS A 349 -8.85 -9.05 -0.51
C HIS A 349 -8.67 -8.90 -2.03
N TYR A 350 -8.66 -10.00 -2.78
CA TYR A 350 -8.48 -9.96 -4.23
C TYR A 350 -9.08 -11.19 -4.91
N TRP A 351 -9.21 -11.16 -6.22
CA TRP A 351 -9.58 -12.30 -7.06
C TRP A 351 -8.34 -12.84 -7.79
N PRO A 352 -7.95 -14.11 -7.60
CA PRO A 352 -6.76 -14.66 -8.25
C PRO A 352 -6.97 -14.86 -9.75
N ILE A 353 -5.95 -14.53 -10.54
CA ILE A 353 -5.93 -14.70 -12.01
C ILE A 353 -4.73 -15.57 -12.38
N LYS A 354 -4.97 -16.59 -13.21
CA LYS A 354 -3.90 -17.43 -13.77
C LYS A 354 -2.97 -16.60 -14.63
N GLU A 355 -1.66 -16.78 -14.46
CA GLU A 355 -0.66 -16.09 -15.28
C GLU A 355 -0.61 -16.66 -16.71
N ASP A 356 -0.61 -17.98 -16.85
CA ASP A 356 -0.52 -18.70 -18.12
C ASP A 356 -1.79 -18.62 -18.98
N ASP A 357 -2.93 -18.23 -18.38
CA ASP A 357 -4.23 -18.17 -19.05
C ASP A 357 -5.04 -16.90 -18.68
N LYS A 358 -4.31 -15.79 -18.53
CA LYS A 358 -4.81 -14.53 -17.97
C LYS A 358 -6.07 -13.97 -18.66
N CYS A 359 -6.18 -14.02 -19.99
CA CYS A 359 -7.34 -13.43 -20.68
C CYS A 359 -8.65 -14.17 -20.38
N ARG A 360 -8.63 -15.52 -20.41
CA ARG A 360 -9.79 -16.34 -20.05
C ARG A 360 -10.14 -16.21 -18.57
N SER A 361 -9.12 -16.17 -17.71
CA SER A 361 -9.30 -16.03 -16.27
C SER A 361 -9.88 -14.65 -15.90
N ILE A 362 -9.42 -13.57 -16.54
CA ILE A 362 -10.00 -12.21 -16.41
C ILE A 362 -11.46 -12.21 -16.86
N LYS A 363 -11.76 -12.77 -18.03
CA LYS A 363 -13.14 -12.81 -18.53
C LYS A 363 -14.07 -13.55 -17.57
N PHE A 364 -13.65 -14.71 -17.09
CA PHE A 364 -14.39 -15.47 -16.09
C PHE A 364 -14.63 -14.64 -14.81
N ALA A 365 -13.60 -13.99 -14.28
CA ALA A 365 -13.70 -13.17 -13.08
C ALA A 365 -14.70 -12.01 -13.25
N VAL A 366 -14.66 -11.34 -14.40
CA VAL A 366 -15.57 -10.22 -14.71
C VAL A 366 -17.02 -10.70 -14.89
N ASP A 367 -17.24 -11.80 -15.62
CA ASP A 367 -18.58 -12.38 -15.80
C ASP A 367 -19.16 -12.88 -14.46
N TRP A 368 -18.34 -13.52 -13.62
CA TRP A 368 -18.72 -13.92 -12.28
C TRP A 368 -19.05 -12.70 -11.40
N GLY A 369 -18.20 -11.68 -11.40
CA GLY A 369 -18.41 -10.48 -10.58
C GLY A 369 -19.67 -9.71 -10.98
N ASN A 370 -19.94 -9.62 -12.29
CA ASN A 370 -21.11 -8.91 -12.81
C ASN A 370 -22.42 -9.65 -12.49
N SER A 371 -22.38 -10.97 -12.34
CA SER A 371 -23.51 -11.79 -11.86
C SER A 371 -23.59 -11.89 -10.32
N HIS A 372 -22.52 -11.55 -9.60
CA HIS A 372 -22.42 -11.61 -8.13
C HIS A 372 -21.99 -10.27 -7.53
N LYS A 373 -22.67 -9.20 -7.94
CA LYS A 373 -22.26 -7.80 -7.68
C LYS A 373 -21.94 -7.52 -6.20
N GLU A 374 -22.77 -7.95 -5.27
CA GLU A 374 -22.52 -7.74 -3.84
C GLU A 374 -21.27 -8.46 -3.35
N LYS A 375 -21.09 -9.72 -3.73
CA LYS A 375 -19.90 -10.51 -3.34
C LYS A 375 -18.63 -9.91 -3.93
N ALA A 376 -18.68 -9.50 -5.21
CA ALA A 376 -17.60 -8.80 -5.86
C ALA A 376 -17.27 -7.51 -5.11
N HIS A 377 -18.24 -6.62 -4.90
CA HIS A 377 -18.02 -5.37 -4.17
C HIS A 377 -17.40 -5.60 -2.77
N ASN A 378 -17.84 -6.61 -2.03
CA ASN A 378 -17.29 -6.95 -0.73
C ASN A 378 -15.79 -7.32 -0.77
N ILE A 379 -15.33 -7.99 -1.84
CA ILE A 379 -13.89 -8.29 -2.03
C ILE A 379 -13.11 -6.98 -2.21
N GLY A 380 -13.60 -6.10 -3.10
CA GLY A 380 -12.98 -4.80 -3.33
C GLY A 380 -12.97 -3.91 -2.09
N LYS A 381 -14.04 -3.97 -1.29
CA LYS A 381 -14.17 -3.21 -0.05
C LYS A 381 -13.27 -3.73 1.06
N ALA A 382 -13.13 -5.05 1.18
CA ALA A 382 -12.18 -5.64 2.14
C ALA A 382 -10.73 -5.26 1.78
N ALA A 383 -10.38 -5.26 0.49
CA ALA A 383 -9.08 -4.82 0.01
C ALA A 383 -8.78 -3.36 0.40
N SER A 384 -9.71 -2.46 0.11
CA SER A 384 -9.51 -1.05 0.40
C SER A 384 -9.53 -0.75 1.89
N ASN A 385 -10.34 -1.46 2.69
CA ASN A 385 -10.29 -1.35 4.15
C ASN A 385 -8.93 -1.77 4.69
N PHE A 386 -8.38 -2.91 4.23
CA PHE A 386 -7.01 -3.32 4.58
C PHE A 386 -5.99 -2.21 4.27
N ILE A 387 -6.05 -1.62 3.07
CA ILE A 387 -5.14 -0.54 2.68
C ILE A 387 -5.33 0.73 3.53
N GLN A 388 -6.56 1.12 3.82
CA GLN A 388 -6.89 2.34 4.56
C GLN A 388 -6.60 2.25 6.06
N GLU A 389 -6.76 1.05 6.63
CA GLU A 389 -6.71 0.85 8.08
C GLU A 389 -5.38 0.20 8.52
N GLU A 390 -4.86 -0.74 7.74
CA GLU A 390 -3.67 -1.54 8.07
C GLU A 390 -2.41 -1.11 7.32
N LEU A 391 -2.51 -0.31 6.25
CA LEU A 391 -1.35 0.20 5.50
C LEU A 391 -1.18 1.73 5.60
N LYS A 392 -1.77 2.37 6.61
CA LYS A 392 -1.56 3.80 6.89
C LYS A 392 -0.11 4.10 7.33
N MET A 393 0.36 5.33 7.16
CA MET A 393 1.75 5.72 7.45
C MET A 393 2.22 5.40 8.87
N ASP A 394 1.34 5.42 9.87
CA ASP A 394 1.69 4.98 11.22
C ASP A 394 2.17 3.52 11.25
N TYR A 395 1.46 2.62 10.59
CA TYR A 395 1.88 1.22 10.50
C TYR A 395 3.05 1.00 9.53
N VAL A 396 3.24 1.85 8.53
CA VAL A 396 4.47 1.83 7.72
C VAL A 396 5.69 2.11 8.59
N TYR A 397 5.64 3.17 9.42
CA TYR A 397 6.72 3.48 10.36
C TYR A 397 6.88 2.42 11.45
N ASP A 398 5.79 1.87 11.98
CA ASP A 398 5.87 0.80 12.99
C ASP A 398 6.47 -0.48 12.40
N TYR A 399 6.18 -0.82 11.14
CA TYR A 399 6.81 -1.95 10.45
C TYR A 399 8.31 -1.74 10.33
N MET A 400 8.74 -0.56 9.85
CA MET A 400 10.16 -0.23 9.77
C MET A 400 10.83 -0.26 11.15
N PHE A 401 10.17 0.26 12.18
CA PHE A 401 10.66 0.23 13.56
C PHE A 401 10.92 -1.21 14.03
N HIS A 402 9.92 -2.09 13.91
CA HIS A 402 10.01 -3.47 14.37
C HIS A 402 11.01 -4.28 13.55
N LEU A 403 11.07 -4.09 12.24
CA LEU A 403 12.04 -4.73 11.37
C LEU A 403 13.46 -4.35 11.76
N LEU A 404 13.76 -3.05 11.85
CA LEU A 404 15.11 -2.57 12.16
C LEU A 404 15.53 -2.90 13.60
N ASN A 405 14.63 -2.82 14.58
CA ASN A 405 14.91 -3.18 15.97
C ASN A 405 15.16 -4.69 16.12
N SER A 406 14.39 -5.54 15.42
CA SER A 406 14.60 -6.99 15.42
C SER A 406 15.88 -7.38 14.69
N TYR A 407 16.15 -6.74 13.55
CA TYR A 407 17.38 -6.91 12.78
C TYR A 407 18.62 -6.52 13.60
N ALA A 408 18.58 -5.41 14.33
CA ALA A 408 19.70 -4.94 15.14
C ALA A 408 20.10 -5.94 16.26
N LYS A 409 19.16 -6.75 16.76
CA LYS A 409 19.44 -7.78 17.78
C LYS A 409 20.26 -8.96 17.24
N LEU A 410 20.37 -9.09 15.92
CA LEU A 410 21.09 -10.19 15.28
C LEU A 410 22.60 -9.91 15.18
N PHE A 411 23.05 -8.68 15.39
CA PHE A 411 24.47 -8.33 15.29
C PHE A 411 25.34 -9.07 16.30
N ARG A 412 26.45 -9.64 15.80
CA ARG A 412 27.53 -10.25 16.59
C ARG A 412 28.75 -9.35 16.76
N TYR A 413 28.62 -8.09 16.37
CA TYR A 413 29.64 -7.05 16.49
C TYR A 413 28.96 -5.70 16.77
N LYS A 414 29.75 -4.69 17.14
CA LYS A 414 29.24 -3.32 17.28
C LYS A 414 29.41 -2.58 15.96
N PRO A 415 28.33 -2.04 15.36
CA PRO A 415 28.44 -1.17 14.20
C PRO A 415 29.37 0.02 14.48
N SER A 416 30.07 0.47 13.44
CA SER A 416 31.04 1.55 13.53
C SER A 416 31.00 2.41 12.28
N ILE A 417 31.17 3.73 12.44
CA ILE A 417 31.26 4.66 11.30
C ILE A 417 32.49 4.30 10.47
N SER A 418 32.31 4.07 9.17
CA SER A 418 33.42 3.91 8.22
C SER A 418 33.97 5.26 7.80
N ASP A 419 35.25 5.34 7.43
CA ASP A 419 35.90 6.59 6.98
C ASP A 419 35.21 7.28 5.79
N LYS A 420 34.46 6.53 4.99
CA LYS A 420 33.72 7.02 3.82
C LYS A 420 32.29 7.48 4.12
N ALA A 421 31.81 7.27 5.34
CA ALA A 421 30.42 7.58 5.69
C ALA A 421 30.26 9.07 6.02
N VAL A 422 29.21 9.68 5.50
CA VAL A 422 28.83 11.07 5.77
C VAL A 422 27.61 11.12 6.69
N GLU A 423 27.57 12.05 7.66
CA GLU A 423 26.38 12.23 8.52
C GLU A 423 25.18 12.65 7.66
N LEU A 424 24.08 11.93 7.83
CA LEU A 424 22.82 12.14 7.12
C LEU A 424 21.77 12.68 8.09
N CYS A 425 21.16 13.80 7.73
CA CYS A 425 20.05 14.41 8.47
C CYS A 425 19.00 15.01 7.54
N VAL A 426 17.87 15.39 8.11
CA VAL A 426 16.69 15.88 7.36
C VAL A 426 17.05 17.13 6.58
N GLU A 427 17.77 18.06 7.22
CA GLU A 427 18.28 19.27 6.61
C GLU A 427 19.22 18.98 5.44
N SER A 428 20.08 17.96 5.57
CA SER A 428 21.01 17.58 4.50
C SER A 428 20.35 17.17 3.20
N MET A 429 19.10 16.66 3.28
CA MET A 429 18.32 16.27 2.13
C MET A 429 17.39 17.40 1.64
N VAL A 430 16.58 17.98 2.53
CA VAL A 430 15.48 18.87 2.12
C VAL A 430 15.91 20.31 1.83
N CYS A 431 16.99 20.80 2.43
CA CYS A 431 17.35 22.21 2.32
C CYS A 431 17.88 22.59 0.94
N LYS A 432 18.50 21.64 0.24
CA LYS A 432 19.01 21.79 -1.13
C LYS A 432 18.07 21.20 -2.19
N ALA A 433 17.06 20.42 -1.79
CA ALA A 433 16.07 19.86 -2.71
C ALA A 433 15.28 20.97 -3.43
N GLN A 434 14.74 20.65 -4.61
CA GLN A 434 13.93 21.57 -5.41
C GLN A 434 12.72 20.84 -6.01
N GLY A 435 11.80 21.59 -6.62
CA GLY A 435 10.67 21.03 -7.37
C GLY A 435 9.84 20.02 -6.58
N LEU A 436 9.46 18.93 -7.26
CA LEU A 436 8.64 17.85 -6.68
C LEU A 436 9.36 17.09 -5.57
N GLU A 437 10.69 16.93 -5.63
CA GLU A 437 11.45 16.31 -4.54
C GLU A 437 11.26 17.07 -3.23
N LYS A 438 11.52 18.38 -3.23
CA LYS A 438 11.32 19.22 -2.04
C LYS A 438 9.87 19.23 -1.59
N LYS A 439 8.93 19.32 -2.52
CA LYS A 439 7.50 19.31 -2.22
C LYS A 439 7.12 18.03 -1.47
N PHE A 440 7.45 16.86 -2.02
CA PHE A 440 7.10 15.57 -1.43
C PHE A 440 7.83 15.30 -0.13
N MET A 441 9.08 15.74 0.01
CA MET A 441 9.78 15.73 1.29
C MET A 441 9.01 16.55 2.34
N MET A 442 8.68 17.81 2.05
CA MET A 442 7.94 18.67 2.98
C MET A 442 6.55 18.14 3.32
N GLU A 443 5.85 17.57 2.34
CA GLU A 443 4.54 16.93 2.52
C GLU A 443 4.60 15.66 3.36
N SER A 444 5.72 14.94 3.35
CA SER A 444 5.93 13.70 4.12
C SER A 444 6.77 13.88 5.39
N LEU A 445 7.11 15.13 5.73
CA LEU A 445 7.94 15.47 6.89
C LEU A 445 7.21 15.13 8.20
N VAL A 446 7.83 14.29 9.03
CA VAL A 446 7.39 14.09 10.41
C VAL A 446 7.73 15.34 11.22
N LYS A 447 6.70 16.10 11.56
CA LYS A 447 6.84 17.40 12.22
C LYS A 447 7.16 17.29 13.71
N ALA A 448 6.72 16.23 14.38
CA ALA A 448 6.94 16.01 15.80
C ALA A 448 7.13 14.50 16.11
N PRO A 449 7.80 14.15 17.22
CA PRO A 449 7.86 12.77 17.71
C PRO A 449 6.48 12.20 17.99
N SER A 450 6.36 10.88 17.96
CA SER A 450 5.13 10.21 18.40
C SER A 450 4.90 10.37 19.90
N ASN A 451 3.64 10.56 20.32
CA ASN A 451 3.23 10.52 21.73
C ASN A 451 2.86 9.11 22.20
N THR A 452 2.95 8.12 21.34
CA THR A 452 2.64 6.72 21.64
C THR A 452 3.79 5.86 21.17
N ASN A 453 4.04 4.77 21.90
CA ASN A 453 4.93 3.73 21.42
C ASN A 453 4.41 3.14 20.09
N PRO A 454 5.29 2.54 19.27
CA PRO A 454 4.88 1.70 18.15
C PRO A 454 3.85 0.65 18.60
N CYS A 455 2.98 0.20 17.70
CA CYS A 455 2.05 -0.91 17.97
C CYS A 455 2.78 -2.14 18.52
N THR A 456 2.06 -3.00 19.25
CA THR A 456 2.64 -4.23 19.78
C THR A 456 2.76 -5.27 18.66
N MET A 457 3.99 -5.71 18.37
CA MET A 457 4.24 -6.71 17.32
C MET A 457 3.67 -8.08 17.74
N PRO A 458 2.86 -8.74 16.89
CA PRO A 458 2.39 -10.09 17.17
C PRO A 458 3.54 -11.11 17.24
N PRO A 459 3.37 -12.22 17.97
CA PRO A 459 4.37 -13.29 18.02
C PRO A 459 4.54 -13.94 16.63
N PRO A 460 5.67 -14.65 16.39
CA PRO A 460 5.80 -15.45 15.17
C PRO A 460 4.67 -16.47 15.06
N TYR A 461 4.39 -16.91 13.84
CA TYR A 461 3.51 -18.07 13.66
C TYR A 461 4.18 -19.32 14.22
N ASP A 462 3.43 -20.14 14.96
CA ASP A 462 3.84 -21.53 15.15
C ASP A 462 3.78 -22.26 13.79
N PRO A 463 4.63 -23.28 13.57
CA PRO A 463 4.70 -23.95 12.26
C PRO A 463 3.35 -24.51 11.76
N PRO A 464 2.50 -25.13 12.60
CA PRO A 464 1.15 -25.53 12.21
C PRO A 464 0.27 -24.37 11.74
N SER A 465 0.22 -23.26 12.48
CA SER A 465 -0.55 -22.08 12.10
C SER A 465 -0.07 -21.46 10.80
N LEU A 466 1.25 -21.35 10.59
CA LEU A 466 1.81 -20.86 9.33
C LEU A 466 1.40 -21.75 8.16
N HIS A 467 1.55 -23.07 8.32
CA HIS A 467 1.16 -24.03 7.31
C HIS A 467 -0.34 -23.96 7.00
N ALA A 468 -1.19 -23.84 8.03
CA ALA A 468 -2.64 -23.72 7.86
C ALA A 468 -3.01 -22.45 7.09
N GLN A 469 -2.34 -21.32 7.34
CA GLN A 469 -2.56 -20.09 6.59
C GLN A 469 -2.16 -20.23 5.11
N ILE A 470 -0.98 -20.77 4.84
CA ILE A 470 -0.49 -21.01 3.46
C ILE A 470 -1.45 -21.95 2.72
N SER A 471 -1.82 -23.08 3.34
CA SER A 471 -2.73 -24.06 2.78
C SER A 471 -4.14 -23.49 2.54
N LYS A 472 -4.63 -22.62 3.42
CA LYS A 472 -5.92 -21.91 3.22
C LYS A 472 -5.87 -21.00 2.00
N LYS A 473 -4.79 -20.24 1.79
CA LYS A 473 -4.63 -19.39 0.59
C LYS A 473 -4.60 -20.24 -0.68
N LYS A 474 -3.80 -21.31 -0.69
CA LYS A 474 -3.72 -22.26 -1.81
C LYS A 474 -5.10 -22.85 -2.15
N SER A 475 -5.81 -23.36 -1.14
CA SER A 475 -7.15 -23.94 -1.31
C SER A 475 -8.17 -22.95 -1.87
N SER A 476 -8.09 -21.67 -1.48
CA SER A 476 -8.96 -20.62 -2.03
C SER A 476 -8.71 -20.37 -3.52
N ILE A 477 -7.45 -20.43 -3.96
CA ILE A 477 -7.06 -20.27 -5.37
C ILE A 477 -7.54 -21.48 -6.19
N GLU A 478 -7.24 -22.69 -5.73
CA GLU A 478 -7.66 -23.95 -6.39
C GLU A 478 -9.19 -24.01 -6.57
N ARG A 479 -9.96 -23.48 -5.61
CA ARG A 479 -11.42 -23.39 -5.73
C ARG A 479 -11.86 -22.44 -6.85
N VAL A 480 -11.19 -21.31 -7.03
CA VAL A 480 -11.49 -20.39 -8.15
C VAL A 480 -11.13 -21.03 -9.48
N GLU A 481 -10.00 -21.73 -9.57
CA GLU A 481 -9.58 -22.46 -10.76
C GLU A 481 -10.60 -23.55 -11.14
N PHE A 482 -11.17 -24.25 -10.15
CA PHE A 482 -12.24 -25.22 -10.37
C PHE A 482 -13.52 -24.56 -10.92
N TRP A 483 -13.92 -23.40 -10.38
CA TRP A 483 -15.07 -22.64 -10.89
C TRP A 483 -14.83 -22.15 -12.32
N GLU A 484 -13.62 -21.67 -12.62
CA GLU A 484 -13.23 -21.22 -13.94
C GLU A 484 -13.30 -22.35 -14.97
N LYS A 485 -12.73 -23.52 -14.62
CA LYS A 485 -12.81 -24.72 -15.47
C LYS A 485 -14.26 -25.10 -15.78
N SER A 486 -15.10 -25.15 -14.75
CA SER A 486 -16.53 -25.46 -14.89
C SER A 486 -17.28 -24.44 -15.74
N TYR A 487 -16.88 -23.16 -15.68
CA TYR A 487 -17.45 -22.11 -16.52
C TYR A 487 -17.12 -22.34 -18.00
N TRP A 488 -15.86 -22.61 -18.33
CA TRP A 488 -15.42 -22.81 -19.72
C TRP A 488 -15.95 -24.10 -20.34
N GLU A 489 -16.03 -25.19 -19.57
CA GLU A 489 -16.67 -26.43 -20.02
C GLU A 489 -18.13 -26.19 -20.45
N LYS A 490 -18.88 -25.38 -19.68
CA LYS A 490 -20.26 -25.02 -20.01
C LYS A 490 -20.37 -24.10 -21.23
N GLN A 491 -19.41 -23.21 -21.46
CA GLN A 491 -19.41 -22.35 -22.65
C GLN A 491 -19.12 -23.16 -23.92
N ASN A 492 -18.16 -24.09 -23.85
CA ASN A 492 -17.80 -24.96 -24.98
C ASN A 492 -18.93 -25.93 -25.38
N MET A 493 -19.85 -26.25 -24.47
CA MET A 493 -21.06 -27.04 -24.79
C MET A 493 -22.16 -26.22 -25.47
N LYS A 494 -22.08 -24.88 -25.44
CA LYS A 494 -23.08 -23.97 -26.04
C LYS A 494 -22.70 -23.48 -27.44
N THR A 495 -21.40 -23.51 -27.75
CA THR A 495 -20.82 -23.37 -29.11
C THR A 495 -20.82 -24.70 -29.82
#